data_AF-A0A6N2KAR3-F1
#
_entry.id   AF-A0A6N2KAR3-F1
#
_cell.length_a   1.000
_cell.length_b   1.000
_cell.length_c   1.000
_cell.angle_alpha   90.00
_cell.angle_beta   90.00
_cell.angle_gamma   90.00
#
_symmetry.space_group_name_H-M   'P 1'
#
loop_
_entity.id
_entity.type
_entity.pdbx_description
1 polymer ?
#
loop_
_entity_poly.entity_id
_entity_poly.type
_entity_poly.pdbx_seq_one_letter_code
_entity_poly.pdbx_strand_id
1 'polypeptide(L)'
;MGGVGKTTMLKHIHKKLLQRRDICHFVYWVTVSQDFSIERLQNLIAKCIDLDLSSEDDVLRRAAKLSNELRTKQKWILILDDLWNTFEL
;
A
#
# COMPACT_ATOMS: atom_id res chain seq x y z
N MET A 1 -15.86 -13.38 -7.75
CA MET A 1 -15.92 -13.13 -9.21
C MET A 1 -14.59 -12.57 -9.69
N GLY A 2 -13.76 -13.43 -10.28
CA GLY A 2 -12.55 -13.03 -11.00
C GLY A 2 -12.89 -12.47 -12.38
N GLY A 3 -12.06 -11.60 -12.94
CA GLY A 3 -12.17 -11.19 -14.35
C GLY A 3 -13.14 -10.05 -14.69
N VAL A 4 -13.86 -9.45 -13.72
CA VAL A 4 -14.78 -8.32 -13.99
C VAL A 4 -14.07 -6.97 -14.26
N GLY A 5 -12.73 -6.95 -14.35
CA GLY A 5 -11.97 -5.75 -14.70
C GLY A 5 -11.58 -4.80 -13.56
N LYS A 6 -11.74 -5.19 -12.28
CA LYS A 6 -11.39 -4.35 -11.11
C LYS A 6 -9.94 -3.86 -11.15
N THR A 7 -8.98 -4.77 -11.25
CA THR A 7 -7.54 -4.45 -11.36
C THR A 7 -7.26 -3.59 -12.58
N THR A 8 -7.92 -3.84 -13.72
CA THR A 8 -7.78 -3.03 -14.94
C THR A 8 -8.24 -1.59 -14.70
N MET A 9 -9.37 -1.40 -14.02
CA MET A 9 -9.89 -0.09 -13.67
C MET A 9 -8.95 0.64 -12.69
N LEU A 10 -8.47 -0.03 -11.64
CA LEU A 10 -7.50 0.55 -10.70
C LEU A 10 -6.18 0.93 -11.41
N LYS A 11 -5.67 0.12 -12.34
CA LYS A 11 -4.48 0.46 -13.14
C LYS A 11 -4.68 1.74 -13.96
N HIS A 12 -5.87 1.94 -14.52
CA HIS A 12 -6.21 3.17 -15.25
C HIS A 12 -6.25 4.39 -14.33
N ILE A 13 -6.83 4.24 -13.13
CA ILE A 13 -6.84 5.29 -12.09
C ILE A 13 -5.40 5.62 -11.67
N HIS A 14 -4.59 4.61 -11.37
CA HIS A 14 -3.19 4.77 -11.01
C HIS A 14 -2.41 5.58 -12.05
N LYS A 15 -2.53 5.22 -13.34
CA LYS A 15 -1.88 5.96 -14.44
C LYS A 15 -2.32 7.43 -14.50
N LYS A 16 -3.61 7.72 -14.26
CA LYS A 16 -4.12 9.10 -14.21
C LYS A 16 -3.58 9.87 -13.00
N LEU A 17 -3.51 9.25 -11.83
CA LEU A 17 -2.98 9.89 -10.62
C LEU A 17 -1.50 10.25 -10.77
N LEU A 18 -0.70 9.39 -11.41
CA LEU A 18 0.72 9.69 -11.71
C LEU A 18 0.91 10.92 -12.61
N GLN A 19 -0.11 11.30 -13.40
CA GLN A 19 -0.09 12.49 -14.25
C GLN A 19 -0.63 13.74 -13.53
N ARG A 20 -1.24 13.59 -12.35
CA ARG A 20 -1.95 14.63 -11.61
C ARG A 20 -1.23 14.98 -10.31
N ARG A 21 -0.08 15.65 -10.45
CA ARG A 21 0.72 16.14 -9.30
C ARG A 21 -0.03 17.16 -8.43
N ASP A 22 -1.08 17.77 -8.97
CA ASP A 22 -2.00 18.66 -8.24
C ASP A 22 -2.85 17.92 -7.18
N ILE A 23 -3.09 16.61 -7.37
CA ILE A 23 -3.88 15.77 -6.45
C ILE A 23 -2.97 15.18 -5.38
N CYS A 24 -1.90 14.51 -5.79
CA CYS A 24 -0.95 13.84 -4.91
C CYS A 24 0.45 13.82 -5.53
N HIS A 25 1.46 13.82 -4.67
CA HIS A 25 2.86 13.74 -5.07
C HIS A 25 3.32 12.29 -5.22
N PHE A 26 2.74 11.38 -4.44
CA PHE A 26 3.10 9.98 -4.42
C PHE A 26 1.86 9.10 -4.58
N VAL A 27 1.98 8.05 -5.37
CA VAL A 27 0.97 7.00 -5.50
C VAL A 27 1.67 5.67 -5.33
N TYR A 28 1.36 4.98 -4.23
CA TYR A 28 1.92 3.70 -3.88
C TYR A 28 0.92 2.59 -4.26
N TRP A 29 1.41 1.54 -4.91
CA TRP A 29 0.60 0.39 -5.30
C TRP A 29 1.15 -0.87 -4.65
N VAL A 30 0.31 -1.57 -3.91
CA VAL A 30 0.63 -2.87 -3.30
C VAL A 30 -0.39 -3.89 -3.77
N THR A 31 0.10 -4.96 -4.40
CA THR A 31 -0.73 -6.14 -4.69
C THR A 31 -0.62 -7.09 -3.51
N VAL A 32 -1.76 -7.44 -2.92
CA VAL A 32 -1.84 -8.35 -1.78
C VAL A 32 -2.09 -9.75 -2.30
N SER A 33 -1.22 -10.70 -1.96
CA SER A 33 -1.44 -12.11 -2.32
C SER A 33 -2.44 -12.76 -1.37
N GLN A 34 -3.10 -13.82 -1.85
CA GLN A 34 -3.98 -14.66 -1.03
C GLN A 34 -3.27 -15.24 0.22
N ASP A 35 -1.97 -15.56 0.10
CA ASP A 35 -1.11 -15.93 1.23
C ASP A 35 -0.70 -14.67 2.04
N PHE A 36 -1.68 -14.14 2.76
CA PHE A 36 -1.61 -12.86 3.46
C PHE A 36 -1.17 -13.00 4.92
N SER A 37 -0.26 -12.11 5.35
CA SER A 37 -0.04 -11.78 6.76
C SER A 37 0.12 -10.27 6.93
N ILE A 38 -0.23 -9.74 8.10
CA ILE A 38 -0.05 -8.31 8.40
C ILE A 38 1.41 -7.91 8.26
N GLU A 39 2.33 -8.74 8.75
CA GLU A 39 3.77 -8.48 8.65
C GLU A 39 4.25 -8.41 7.19
N ARG A 40 3.76 -9.32 6.33
CA ARG A 40 4.06 -9.33 4.90
C ARG A 40 3.50 -8.09 4.20
N LEU A 41 2.28 -7.68 4.54
CA LEU A 41 1.70 -6.44 4.02
C LEU A 41 2.52 -5.22 4.44
N GLN A 42 2.90 -5.14 5.71
CA GLN A 42 3.75 -4.07 6.21
C GLN A 42 5.10 -4.04 5.49
N ASN A 43 5.70 -5.20 5.21
CA ASN A 43 6.92 -5.32 4.41
C ASN A 43 6.73 -4.84 2.96
N LEU A 44 5.61 -5.18 2.33
CA LEU A 44 5.30 -4.73 0.96
C LEU A 44 5.12 -3.20 0.90
N ILE A 45 4.38 -2.63 1.85
CA ILE A 45 4.20 -1.18 1.94
C ILE A 45 5.56 -0.49 2.21
N ALA A 46 6.35 -1.02 3.15
CA ALA A 46 7.67 -0.47 3.49
C ALA A 46 8.58 -0.41 2.27
N LYS A 47 8.64 -1.48 1.48
CA LYS A 47 9.37 -1.51 0.19
C LYS A 47 8.85 -0.48 -0.80
N CYS A 48 7.54 -0.24 -0.87
CA CYS A 48 6.98 0.76 -1.77
C CYS A 48 7.31 2.20 -1.38
N ILE A 49 7.57 2.48 -0.10
CA ILE A 49 7.85 3.83 0.40
C ILE A 49 9.33 4.06 0.76
N ASP A 50 10.19 3.09 0.42
CA ASP A 50 11.62 3.05 0.74
C ASP A 50 11.93 3.12 2.25
N LEU A 51 11.16 2.39 3.05
CA LEU A 51 11.36 2.24 4.49
C LEU A 51 11.95 0.87 4.83
N ASP A 52 12.97 0.84 5.67
CA ASP A 52 13.50 -0.40 6.23
C ASP A 52 12.79 -0.79 7.53
N LEU A 53 12.25 -2.00 7.57
CA LEU A 53 11.64 -2.62 8.74
C LEU A 53 12.36 -3.92 9.16
N SER A 54 13.51 -4.24 8.58
CA SER A 54 14.23 -5.51 8.79
C SER A 54 14.66 -5.77 10.24
N SER A 55 14.78 -4.71 11.05
CA SER A 55 15.17 -4.77 12.46
C SER A 55 13.99 -4.75 13.45
N GLU A 56 12.75 -4.76 12.97
CA GLU A 56 11.57 -4.71 13.82
C GLU A 56 10.63 -5.86 13.51
N ASP A 57 10.51 -6.80 14.44
CA ASP A 57 9.63 -7.96 14.30
C ASP A 57 8.21 -7.69 14.85
N ASP A 58 8.05 -6.71 15.74
CA ASP A 58 6.76 -6.40 16.35
C ASP A 58 5.82 -5.68 15.38
N VAL A 59 4.69 -6.32 15.09
CA VAL A 59 3.67 -5.84 14.13
C VAL A 59 3.14 -4.44 14.48
N LEU A 60 2.96 -4.12 15.76
CA LEU A 60 2.45 -2.81 16.17
C LEU A 60 3.50 -1.71 15.99
N ARG A 61 4.76 -1.98 16.34
CA ARG A 61 5.87 -1.06 16.12
C ARG A 61 6.15 -0.84 14.63
N ARG A 62 6.05 -1.87 13.82
CA ARG A 62 6.13 -1.78 12.34
C ARG A 62 5.03 -0.87 11.79
N ALA A 63 3.79 -1.03 12.26
CA ALA A 63 2.67 -0.16 11.89
C ALA A 63 2.92 1.29 12.29
N ALA A 64 3.45 1.53 13.50
CA ALA A 64 3.80 2.87 13.97
C ALA A 64 4.91 3.51 13.12
N LYS A 65 5.96 2.76 12.77
CA LYS A 65 7.03 3.21 11.87
C LYS A 65 6.51 3.58 10.49
N LEU A 66 5.67 2.73 9.89
CA LEU A 66 5.01 3.01 8.62
C LEU A 66 4.14 4.27 8.68
N SER A 67 3.31 4.39 9.72
CA SER A 67 2.44 5.55 9.94
C SER A 67 3.25 6.84 10.06
N ASN A 68 4.34 6.81 10.82
CA ASN A 68 5.24 7.96 10.96
C ASN A 68 5.89 8.33 9.64
N GLU A 69 6.44 7.37 8.88
CA GLU A 69 7.05 7.66 7.58
C GLU A 69 6.03 8.21 6.59
N LEU A 70 4.82 7.65 6.52
CA LEU A 70 3.77 8.17 5.66
C LEU A 70 3.32 9.59 6.05
N ARG A 71 3.45 9.98 7.33
CA ARG A 71 3.16 11.36 7.78
C ARG A 71 4.24 12.37 7.37
N THR A 72 5.47 11.93 7.12
CA THR A 72 6.54 12.83 6.63
C THR A 72 6.45 13.07 5.13
N LYS A 73 5.86 12.12 4.37
CA LYS A 73 5.60 12.30 2.94
C LYS A 73 4.56 13.41 2.72
N GLN A 74 4.70 14.12 1.59
CA GLN A 74 3.65 15.01 1.09
C GLN A 74 2.39 14.21 0.72
N LYS A 75 1.33 14.87 0.23
CA LYS A 75 0.06 14.21 -0.19
C LYS A 75 0.30 12.93 -0.98
N TRP A 76 -0.14 11.80 -0.44
CA TRP A 76 0.05 10.48 -1.02
C TRP A 76 -1.26 9.70 -1.10
N ILE A 77 -1.28 8.70 -1.97
CA ILE A 77 -2.35 7.70 -2.10
C ILE A 77 -1.73 6.32 -2.01
N LEU A 78 -2.32 5.41 -1.24
CA LEU A 78 -1.96 4.00 -1.19
C LEU A 78 -3.10 3.17 -1.79
N ILE A 79 -2.78 2.38 -2.82
CA ILE A 79 -3.70 1.45 -3.45
C ILE A 79 -3.33 0.04 -3.00
N LEU A 80 -4.28 -0.65 -2.37
CA LEU A 80 -4.20 -2.07 -2.05
C LEU A 80 -5.06 -2.85 -3.05
N ASP A 81 -4.45 -3.65 -3.90
CA ASP A 81 -5.13 -4.49 -4.90
C ASP A 81 -5.14 -5.96 -4.48
N ASP A 82 -6.15 -6.70 -4.96
CA ASP A 82 -6.32 -8.15 -4.74
C ASP A 82 -6.40 -8.59 -3.26
N LEU A 83 -7.12 -7.83 -2.43
CA LEU A 83 -7.38 -8.22 -1.04
C LEU A 83 -8.31 -9.44 -0.93
N TRP A 84 -7.88 -10.45 -0.18
CA TRP A 84 -8.65 -11.69 0.04
C TRP A 84 -9.25 -11.80 1.45
N ASN A 85 -8.69 -11.09 2.43
CA ASN A 85 -9.07 -11.20 3.83
C ASN A 85 -9.75 -9.93 4.32
N THR A 86 -10.72 -10.08 5.24
CA THR A 86 -11.29 -8.96 6.00
C THR A 86 -10.34 -8.53 7.11
N PHE A 87 -10.22 -7.23 7.31
CA PHE A 87 -9.55 -6.64 8.47
C PHE A 87 -10.62 -6.35 9.52
N GLU A 88 -10.55 -7.01 10.67
CA GLU A 88 -11.31 -6.58 11.85
C GLU A 88 -10.61 -5.33 12.41
N LEU A 89 -11.41 -4.28 12.67
CA LEU A 89 -10.97 -2.97 13.14
C LEU A 89 -10.93 -2.91 14.67
#